data_AF-A0A7Z8E3C2-F1
#
_entry.id   AF-A0A7Z8E3C2-F1
#
_cell.length_a   1.000
_cell.length_b   1.000
_cell.length_c   1.000
_cell.angle_alpha   90.00
_cell.angle_beta   90.00
_cell.angle_gamma   90.00
#
_symmetry.space_group_name_H-M   'P 1'
#
loop_
_entity.id
_entity.type
_entity.pdbx_description
1 polymer ?
#
loop_
_entity_poly.entity_id
_entity_poly.type
_entity_poly.pdbx_seq_one_letter_code
_entity_poly.pdbx_strand_id
1 'polypeptide(L)'
;MTAVLWIIIILMFVLAFVGLIKPIIPSMLVMWIGFLIYQIGFNDGRLSWIFYVAMILFTLFILVADFMMNKYFVNRFGGSKVGEYTALVGVIVGCFVFPPFGIILVPLIAVFVVELLNGFDFKKALKVSLGSVVAFLASTVAQAIIMVIMVIWFFVDVFLIS
;
A
#
# COMPACT_ATOMS: atom_id res chain seq x y z
N MET A 1 -27.20 -2.50 18.33
CA MET A 1 -26.87 -1.95 16.99
C MET A 1 -25.45 -1.40 16.94
N THR A 2 -24.99 -0.65 17.95
CA THR A 2 -23.63 -0.08 18.03
C THR A 2 -22.50 -1.12 18.00
N ALA A 3 -22.63 -2.25 18.70
CA ALA A 3 -21.61 -3.31 18.72
C ALA A 3 -21.35 -3.92 17.32
N VAL A 4 -22.39 -4.05 16.50
CA VAL A 4 -22.26 -4.58 15.13
C VAL A 4 -21.46 -3.62 14.26
N LEU A 5 -21.70 -2.31 14.37
CA LEU A 5 -20.94 -1.29 13.65
C LEU A 5 -19.46 -1.31 14.03
N TRP A 6 -19.14 -1.44 15.32
CA TRP A 6 -17.76 -1.57 15.79
C TRP A 6 -17.06 -2.79 15.20
N ILE A 7 -17.74 -3.95 15.16
CA ILE A 7 -17.19 -5.16 14.53
C ILE A 7 -16.91 -4.93 13.05
N ILE A 8 -17.81 -4.26 12.33
CA ILE A 8 -17.63 -3.95 10.91
C ILE A 8 -16.44 -2.99 10.73
N ILE A 9 -16.30 -1.95 11.55
CA ILE A 9 -15.18 -1.00 11.47
C ILE A 9 -13.84 -1.72 11.69
N ILE A 10 -13.75 -2.54 12.74
CA ILE A 10 -12.54 -3.33 13.02
C ILE A 10 -12.26 -4.28 11.86
N LEU A 11 -13.29 -4.93 11.31
CA LEU A 11 -13.16 -5.80 10.15
C LEU A 11 -12.64 -5.02 8.93
N MET A 12 -13.13 -3.80 8.69
CA MET A 12 -12.62 -2.95 7.60
C MET A 12 -11.14 -2.60 7.81
N PHE A 13 -10.71 -2.29 9.04
CA PHE A 13 -9.29 -2.03 9.31
C PHE A 13 -8.43 -3.28 9.11
N VAL A 14 -8.86 -4.43 9.62
CA VAL A 14 -8.16 -5.70 9.39
C VAL A 14 -8.08 -6.01 7.89
N LEU A 15 -9.18 -5.83 7.15
CA LEU A 15 -9.20 -6.00 5.69
C LEU A 15 -8.30 -5.00 4.98
N ALA A 16 -8.17 -3.76 5.47
CA ALA A 16 -7.23 -2.78 4.93
C ALA A 16 -5.79 -3.27 5.06
N PHE A 17 -5.40 -3.81 6.23
CA PHE A 17 -4.07 -4.41 6.42
C PHE A 17 -3.85 -5.66 5.57
N VAL A 18 -4.86 -6.52 5.43
CA VAL A 18 -4.80 -7.66 4.49
C VAL A 18 -4.66 -7.17 3.05
N GLY A 19 -5.26 -6.02 2.72
CA GLY A 19 -5.14 -5.33 1.43
C GLY A 19 -3.72 -4.88 1.08
N LEU A 20 -2.78 -4.83 2.04
CA LEU A 20 -1.35 -4.61 1.75
C LEU A 20 -0.72 -5.78 0.98
N ILE A 21 -1.26 -6.99 1.17
CA ILE A 21 -0.76 -8.23 0.56
C ILE A 21 -1.67 -8.68 -0.60
N LYS A 22 -2.91 -8.19 -0.71
CA LYS A 22 -3.88 -8.64 -1.71
C LYS A 22 -4.46 -7.45 -2.48
N PRO A 23 -4.25 -7.31 -3.79
CA PRO A 23 -4.73 -6.16 -4.53
C PRO A 23 -6.03 -6.52 -5.26
N ILE A 24 -7.00 -5.67 -5.01
CA ILE A 24 -7.77 -5.01 -6.08
C ILE A 24 -8.02 -3.56 -5.64
N ILE A 25 -8.09 -3.33 -4.32
CA ILE A 25 -8.46 -2.06 -3.71
C ILE A 25 -7.21 -1.48 -3.02
N PRO A 26 -6.85 -0.20 -3.26
CA PRO A 26 -5.86 0.49 -2.45
C PRO A 26 -6.23 0.32 -0.96
N SER A 27 -5.35 -0.28 -0.17
CA SER A 27 -5.55 -0.57 1.26
C SER A 27 -6.09 0.65 2.02
N MET A 28 -5.58 1.83 1.66
CA MET A 28 -6.03 3.14 2.14
C MET A 28 -7.53 3.37 1.95
N LEU A 29 -8.11 3.03 0.79
CA LEU A 29 -9.54 3.22 0.54
C LEU A 29 -10.41 2.36 1.46
N VAL A 30 -9.98 1.12 1.74
CA VAL A 30 -10.71 0.24 2.68
C VAL A 30 -10.68 0.82 4.09
N MET A 31 -9.58 1.46 4.48
CA MET A 31 -9.49 2.16 5.76
C MET A 31 -10.47 3.35 5.85
N TRP A 32 -10.60 4.12 4.77
CA TRP A 32 -11.59 5.21 4.68
C TRP A 32 -13.03 4.72 4.84
N ILE A 33 -13.36 3.54 4.33
CA ILE A 33 -14.69 2.93 4.53
C ILE A 33 -14.96 2.74 6.04
N GLY A 34 -13.98 2.26 6.81
CA GLY A 34 -14.11 2.13 8.27
C GLY A 34 -14.41 3.47 8.96
N PHE A 35 -13.72 4.55 8.55
CA PHE A 35 -13.96 5.88 9.10
C PHE A 35 -15.35 6.43 8.75
N LEU A 36 -15.80 6.23 7.52
CA LEU A 36 -17.12 6.69 7.06
C LEU A 36 -18.26 5.92 7.73
N ILE A 37 -18.08 4.61 7.98
CA ILE A 37 -19.04 3.82 8.74
C ILE A 37 -19.22 4.37 10.16
N TYR A 38 -18.15 4.84 10.81
CA TYR A 38 -18.25 5.47 12.11
C TYR A 38 -19.03 6.80 12.05
N GLN A 39 -18.67 7.68 11.11
CA GLN A 39 -19.29 9.00 10.95
C GLN A 39 -20.80 8.93 10.65
N ILE A 40 -21.22 7.98 9.81
CA ILE A 40 -22.61 7.88 9.34
C ILE A 40 -23.43 6.93 10.23
N GLY A 41 -22.80 5.89 10.77
CA GLY A 41 -23.49 4.82 11.50
C GLY A 41 -23.79 5.13 12.97
N PHE A 42 -23.09 6.09 13.58
CA PHE A 42 -23.30 6.47 14.98
C PHE A 42 -24.01 7.83 15.05
N ASN A 43 -25.12 7.90 15.81
CA ASN A 43 -25.90 9.14 15.98
C ASN A 43 -25.08 10.31 16.55
N ASP A 44 -24.12 10.01 17.44
CA ASP A 44 -23.19 10.98 18.03
C ASP A 44 -21.77 10.86 17.41
N GLY A 45 -21.60 10.06 16.36
CA GLY A 45 -20.31 9.84 15.71
C GLY A 45 -19.88 11.07 14.94
N ARG A 46 -19.10 11.95 15.57
CA ARG A 46 -18.53 13.14 14.92
C ARG A 46 -17.03 13.10 15.00
N LEU A 47 -16.39 12.53 13.98
CA LEU A 47 -14.95 12.67 13.81
C LEU A 47 -14.62 14.15 13.60
N SER A 48 -13.52 14.58 14.22
CA SER A 48 -13.07 15.97 14.13
C SER A 48 -12.70 16.36 12.69
N TRP A 49 -12.90 17.61 12.32
CA TRP A 49 -12.40 18.11 11.02
C TRP A 49 -10.87 17.95 10.89
N ILE A 50 -10.15 18.00 12.03
CA ILE A 50 -8.71 17.77 12.12
C ILE A 50 -8.37 16.32 11.74
N PHE A 51 -9.20 15.35 12.18
CA PHE A 51 -9.04 13.94 11.81
C PHE A 51 -9.08 13.78 10.29
N TYR A 52 -10.07 14.36 9.62
CA TYR A 52 -10.19 14.26 8.16
C TYR A 52 -9.00 14.88 7.43
N VAL A 53 -8.55 16.06 7.85
CA VAL A 53 -7.37 16.71 7.25
C VAL A 53 -6.12 15.85 7.43
N ALA A 54 -5.90 15.30 8.63
CA ALA A 54 -4.78 14.41 8.90
C ALA A 54 -4.84 13.13 8.06
N MET A 55 -6.00 12.48 7.95
CA MET A 55 -6.18 11.26 7.16
C MET A 55 -5.95 11.50 5.66
N ILE A 56 -6.41 12.63 5.12
CA ILE A 56 -6.14 13.02 3.72
C ILE A 56 -4.65 13.21 3.51
N LEU A 57 -3.98 13.89 4.44
CA LEU A 57 -2.54 14.14 4.35
C LEU A 57 -1.74 12.84 4.43
N PHE A 58 -2.07 11.92 5.34
CA PHE A 58 -1.46 10.59 5.39
C PHE A 58 -1.70 9.78 4.13
N THR A 59 -2.92 9.81 3.59
CA THR A 59 -3.25 9.11 2.33
C THR A 59 -2.40 9.65 1.18
N LEU A 60 -2.30 10.98 1.03
CA LEU A 60 -1.44 11.61 0.02
C LEU A 60 0.02 11.25 0.24
N PHE A 61 0.49 11.27 1.49
CA PHE A 61 1.86 10.91 1.82
C PHE A 61 2.18 9.47 1.43
N ILE A 62 1.29 8.51 1.71
CA ILE A 62 1.46 7.12 1.28
C ILE A 62 1.52 7.02 -0.25
N LEU A 63 0.60 7.66 -0.97
CA LEU A 63 0.58 7.62 -2.44
C LEU A 63 1.87 8.20 -3.05
N VAL A 64 2.36 9.31 -2.50
CA VAL A 64 3.62 9.92 -2.92
C VAL A 64 4.81 9.04 -2.57
N ALA A 65 4.83 8.47 -1.35
CA ALA A 65 5.87 7.55 -0.92
C ALA A 65 5.95 6.32 -1.83
N ASP A 66 4.82 5.73 -2.21
CA ASP A 66 4.76 4.61 -3.14
C ASP A 66 5.39 4.94 -4.50
N PHE A 67 5.03 6.08 -5.06
CA PHE A 67 5.58 6.52 -6.34
C PHE A 67 7.08 6.82 -6.22
N MET A 68 7.48 7.52 -5.16
CA MET A 68 8.88 7.86 -4.91
C MET A 68 9.75 6.63 -4.66
N MET A 69 9.27 5.64 -3.90
CA MET A 69 10.01 4.42 -3.57
C MET A 69 10.23 3.56 -4.81
N ASN A 70 9.19 3.33 -5.62
CA ASN A 70 9.33 2.60 -6.89
C ASN A 70 10.34 3.28 -7.82
N LYS A 71 10.21 4.59 -7.99
CA LYS A 71 11.14 5.37 -8.80
C LYS A 71 12.56 5.38 -8.24
N TYR A 72 12.72 5.61 -6.94
CA TYR A 72 14.03 5.75 -6.30
C TYR A 72 14.83 4.45 -6.37
N PHE A 73 14.22 3.32 -6.00
CA PHE A 73 14.92 2.04 -5.94
C PHE A 73 15.27 1.53 -7.35
N VAL A 74 14.36 1.58 -8.32
CA VAL A 74 14.67 1.15 -9.69
C VAL A 74 15.79 1.99 -10.30
N ASN A 75 15.75 3.32 -10.14
CA ASN A 75 16.81 4.20 -10.64
C ASN A 75 18.13 4.04 -9.85
N ARG A 76 18.06 3.81 -8.53
CA ARG A 76 19.25 3.60 -7.68
C ARG A 76 20.03 2.35 -8.08
N PHE A 77 19.34 1.30 -8.52
CA PHE A 77 19.95 0.08 -9.05
C PHE A 77 20.30 0.15 -10.54
N GLY A 78 20.05 1.29 -11.20
CA GLY A 78 20.42 1.55 -12.60
C GLY A 78 19.46 0.94 -13.61
N GLY A 79 18.20 0.72 -13.21
CA GLY A 79 17.12 0.19 -14.05
C GLY A 79 16.66 1.16 -15.14
N SER A 80 15.97 0.62 -16.13
CA SER A 80 15.34 1.40 -17.19
C SER A 80 13.98 1.95 -16.75
N LYS A 81 13.47 2.98 -17.45
CA LYS A 81 12.09 3.44 -17.26
C LYS A 81 11.07 2.35 -17.53
N VAL A 82 11.35 1.46 -18.48
CA VAL A 82 10.48 0.33 -18.81
C VAL A 82 10.43 -0.66 -17.65
N GLY A 83 11.58 -0.96 -17.04
CA GLY A 83 11.67 -1.80 -15.85
C GLY A 83 10.88 -1.25 -14.64
N GLU A 84 10.81 0.07 -14.47
CA GLU A 84 9.98 0.71 -13.44
C GLU A 84 8.49 0.39 -13.63
N TYR A 85 7.96 0.57 -14.85
CA TYR A 85 6.57 0.21 -15.17
C TYR A 85 6.33 -1.29 -15.12
N THR A 86 7.31 -2.11 -15.56
CA THR A 86 7.23 -3.57 -15.47
C THR A 86 7.16 -4.04 -14.02
N ALA A 87 7.88 -3.40 -13.09
CA ALA A 87 7.78 -3.71 -11.66
C ALA A 87 6.38 -3.43 -11.12
N LEU A 88 5.83 -2.24 -11.41
CA LEU A 88 4.48 -1.83 -10.99
C LEU A 88 3.41 -2.78 -11.53
N VAL A 89 3.42 -3.06 -12.83
CA VAL A 89 2.46 -3.99 -13.44
C VAL A 89 2.70 -5.42 -12.94
N GLY A 90 3.96 -5.81 -12.77
CA GLY A 90 4.36 -7.13 -12.27
C GLY A 90 3.86 -7.40 -10.85
N VAL A 91 3.86 -6.39 -9.97
CA VAL A 91 3.26 -6.48 -8.64
C VAL A 91 1.75 -6.72 -8.76
N ILE A 92 1.04 -5.95 -9.60
CA ILE A 92 -0.42 -6.09 -9.78
C ILE A 92 -0.76 -7.49 -10.32
N VAL A 93 -0.09 -7.93 -11.38
CA VAL A 93 -0.29 -9.26 -11.98
C VAL A 93 0.11 -10.37 -11.02
N GLY A 94 1.24 -10.21 -10.33
CA GLY A 94 1.79 -11.18 -9.39
C GLY A 94 0.86 -11.50 -8.24
N CYS A 95 -0.07 -10.61 -7.93
CA CYS A 95 -1.04 -10.90 -6.90
C CYS A 95 -2.17 -11.84 -7.33
N PHE A 96 -2.44 -11.97 -8.63
CA PHE A 96 -3.35 -12.97 -9.17
C PHE A 96 -2.62 -14.28 -9.48
N VAL A 97 -1.32 -14.20 -9.75
CA VAL A 97 -0.47 -15.33 -10.12
C VAL A 97 0.26 -15.84 -8.87
N PHE A 98 -0.32 -16.84 -8.20
CA PHE A 98 0.27 -17.50 -7.02
C PHE A 98 0.47 -16.61 -5.77
N PRO A 99 -0.60 -16.02 -5.22
CA PRO A 99 -0.50 -15.24 -3.97
C PRO A 99 -0.15 -16.13 -2.76
N PRO A 100 0.63 -15.63 -1.77
CA PRO A 100 1.22 -14.29 -1.68
C PRO A 100 2.61 -14.17 -2.34
N PHE A 101 3.21 -15.27 -2.81
CA PHE A 101 4.58 -15.26 -3.30
C PHE A 101 4.74 -14.60 -4.67
N GLY A 102 3.67 -14.60 -5.49
CA GLY A 102 3.67 -14.00 -6.82
C GLY A 102 3.97 -12.50 -6.83
N ILE A 103 3.66 -11.78 -5.76
CA ILE A 103 3.93 -10.35 -5.59
C ILE A 103 5.43 -10.05 -5.55
N ILE A 104 6.23 -11.04 -5.16
CA ILE A 104 7.69 -10.95 -5.14
C ILE A 104 8.25 -11.60 -6.41
N LEU A 105 7.81 -12.82 -6.72
CA LEU A 105 8.38 -13.62 -7.80
C LEU A 105 8.07 -13.06 -9.19
N VAL A 106 6.84 -12.59 -9.42
CA VAL A 106 6.43 -12.09 -10.74
C VAL A 106 7.15 -10.80 -11.11
N PRO A 107 7.18 -9.73 -10.30
CA PRO A 107 7.97 -8.54 -10.66
C PRO A 107 9.47 -8.84 -10.72
N LEU A 108 10.01 -9.71 -9.86
CA LEU A 108 11.41 -10.13 -9.93
C LEU A 108 11.74 -10.75 -11.30
N ILE A 109 10.94 -11.72 -11.76
CA ILE A 109 11.16 -12.40 -13.05
C ILE A 109 10.85 -11.44 -14.21
N ALA A 110 9.75 -10.70 -14.15
CA ALA A 110 9.32 -9.81 -15.22
C ALA A 110 10.34 -8.69 -15.47
N VAL A 111 10.78 -8.00 -14.42
CA VAL A 111 11.81 -6.95 -14.52
C VAL A 111 13.12 -7.54 -15.01
N PHE A 112 13.50 -8.71 -14.51
CA PHE A 112 14.73 -9.38 -14.95
C PHE A 112 14.72 -9.67 -16.46
N VAL A 113 13.63 -10.24 -16.98
CA VAL A 113 13.47 -10.55 -18.41
C VAL A 113 13.44 -9.26 -19.24
N VAL A 114 12.67 -8.26 -18.81
CA VAL A 114 12.58 -6.97 -19.54
C VAL A 114 13.92 -6.26 -19.60
N GLU A 115 14.68 -6.23 -18.51
CA GLU A 115 15.99 -5.58 -18.50
C GLU A 115 17.02 -6.33 -19.37
N LEU A 116 16.99 -7.67 -19.39
CA LEU A 116 17.79 -8.45 -20.35
C LEU A 116 17.45 -8.11 -21.81
N LEU A 117 16.17 -7.99 -22.13
CA LEU A 117 15.71 -7.61 -23.48
C LEU A 117 16.09 -6.16 -23.84
N ASN A 118 16.21 -5.28 -22.84
CA ASN A 118 16.73 -3.91 -23.00
C ASN A 118 18.27 -3.85 -23.12
N GLY A 119 18.95 -4.99 -23.23
CA GLY A 119 20.38 -5.07 -23.46
C GLY A 119 21.23 -4.96 -22.19
N PHE A 120 20.64 -5.13 -21.01
CA PHE A 120 21.41 -5.21 -19.77
C PHE A 120 22.07 -6.58 -19.67
N ASP A 121 23.28 -6.61 -19.13
CA ASP A 121 23.98 -7.83 -18.77
C ASP A 121 23.31 -8.54 -17.58
N PHE A 122 23.48 -9.87 -17.49
CA PHE A 122 22.80 -10.72 -16.50
C PHE A 122 22.96 -10.21 -15.06
N LYS A 123 24.17 -9.78 -14.67
CA LYS A 123 24.45 -9.27 -13.33
C LYS A 123 23.69 -7.98 -13.04
N LYS A 124 23.65 -7.07 -14.02
CA LYS A 124 22.92 -5.81 -13.90
C LYS A 124 21.40 -6.04 -13.86
N ALA A 125 20.86 -6.86 -14.74
CA ALA A 125 19.44 -7.20 -14.76
C ALA A 125 18.98 -7.82 -13.42
N LEU A 126 19.77 -8.74 -12.85
CA LEU A 126 19.47 -9.36 -11.55
C LEU A 126 19.50 -8.35 -10.41
N LYS A 127 20.45 -7.41 -10.44
CA LYS A 127 20.56 -6.35 -9.43
C LYS A 127 19.36 -5.40 -9.49
N VAL A 128 18.89 -5.04 -10.69
CA VAL A 128 17.71 -4.18 -10.89
C VAL A 128 16.43 -4.90 -10.46
N SER A 129 16.27 -6.18 -10.81
CA SER A 129 15.09 -6.94 -10.42
C SER A 129 14.98 -7.13 -8.90
N LEU A 130 16.09 -7.45 -8.22
CA LEU A 130 16.14 -7.46 -6.75
C LEU A 130 15.85 -6.08 -6.17
N GLY A 131 16.34 -5.02 -6.80
CA GLY A 131 16.03 -3.64 -6.46
C GLY A 131 14.53 -3.34 -6.45
N SER A 132 13.79 -3.87 -7.44
CA SER A 132 12.33 -3.70 -7.53
C SER A 132 11.57 -4.40 -6.39
N VAL A 133 12.01 -5.61 -6.00
CA VAL A 133 11.43 -6.32 -4.85
C VAL A 133 11.66 -5.55 -3.56
N VAL A 134 12.89 -5.04 -3.35
CA VAL A 134 13.21 -4.22 -2.18
C VAL A 134 12.40 -2.92 -2.18
N ALA A 135 12.21 -2.29 -3.34
CA ALA A 135 11.36 -1.10 -3.50
C ALA A 135 9.95 -1.36 -2.99
N PHE A 136 9.34 -2.44 -3.47
CA PHE A 136 7.98 -2.84 -3.11
C PHE A 136 7.87 -3.13 -1.61
N LEU A 137 8.75 -3.97 -1.07
CA LEU A 137 8.72 -4.34 0.35
C LEU A 137 8.91 -3.11 1.26
N ALA A 138 9.85 -2.23 0.93
CA ALA A 138 10.09 -1.02 1.69
C ALA A 138 8.88 -0.06 1.63
N SER A 139 8.22 0.04 0.47
CA SER A 139 6.95 0.77 0.34
C SER A 139 5.89 0.17 1.25
N THR A 140 5.62 -1.12 1.14
CA THR A 140 4.59 -1.84 1.91
C THR A 140 4.81 -1.69 3.43
N VAL A 141 6.06 -1.75 3.90
CA VAL A 141 6.37 -1.52 5.31
C VAL A 141 6.05 -0.07 5.73
N ALA A 142 6.41 0.92 4.92
CA ALA A 142 6.07 2.31 5.19
C ALA A 142 4.54 2.52 5.23
N GLN A 143 3.80 1.93 4.29
CA GLN A 143 2.33 1.96 4.30
C GLN A 143 1.77 1.36 5.59
N ALA A 144 2.27 0.18 5.99
CA ALA A 144 1.81 -0.50 7.20
C ALA A 144 1.99 0.36 8.45
N ILE A 145 3.14 1.02 8.60
CA ILE A 145 3.41 1.93 9.73
C ILE A 145 2.41 3.09 9.74
N ILE A 146 2.21 3.75 8.60
CA ILE A 146 1.29 4.89 8.51
C ILE A 146 -0.15 4.44 8.77
N MET A 147 -0.55 3.29 8.25
CA MET A 147 -1.87 2.71 8.51
C MET A 147 -2.10 2.41 9.99
N VAL A 148 -1.08 1.92 10.72
CA VAL A 148 -1.18 1.75 12.18
C VAL A 148 -1.39 3.10 12.86
N ILE A 149 -0.64 4.14 12.46
CA ILE A 149 -0.81 5.49 13.00
C ILE A 149 -2.23 6.01 12.74
N MET A 150 -2.77 5.81 11.53
CA MET A 150 -4.13 6.22 11.17
C MET A 150 -5.19 5.54 12.04
N VAL A 151 -5.05 4.24 12.29
CA VAL A 151 -5.98 3.48 13.15
C VAL A 151 -5.87 3.94 14.61
N ILE A 152 -4.66 4.16 15.13
CA ILE A 152 -4.47 4.68 16.49
C ILE A 152 -5.11 6.06 16.62
N TRP A 153 -4.87 6.95 15.65
CA TRP A 153 -5.47 8.28 15.65
C TRP A 153 -6.99 8.19 15.62
N PHE A 154 -7.56 7.32 14.80
CA PHE A 154 -9.01 7.10 14.75
C PHE A 154 -9.57 6.78 16.15
N PHE A 155 -8.99 5.82 16.88
CA PHE A 155 -9.46 5.52 18.23
C PHE A 155 -9.24 6.68 19.21
N VAL A 156 -8.14 7.42 19.08
CA VAL A 156 -7.89 8.63 19.89
C VAL A 156 -8.96 9.69 19.65
N ASP A 157 -9.28 9.98 18.38
CA ASP A 157 -10.28 10.98 18.03
C ASP A 157 -11.66 10.56 18.54
N VAL A 158 -12.03 9.29 18.34
CA VAL A 158 -13.32 8.73 18.78
C VAL A 158 -13.50 8.77 20.29
N PHE A 159 -12.48 8.44 21.09
CA PHE A 159 -12.62 8.31 22.54
C PHE A 159 -12.23 9.56 23.34
N LEU A 160 -11.41 10.45 22.79
CA LEU A 160 -10.84 11.58 23.54
C LEU A 160 -11.25 12.96 22.99
N ILE A 161 -11.66 13.06 21.72
CA ILE A 161 -11.88 14.35 21.04
C ILE A 161 -13.35 14.52 20.62
N SER A 162 -14.00 13.42 20.22
CA SER A 162 -15.37 13.37 19.67
C SER A 162 -16.44 13.32 20.76
#